data_AF-A0A928S4L9-F1
#
_entry.id   AF-A0A928S4L9-F1
#
_cell.length_a   1.000
_cell.length_b   1.000
_cell.length_c   1.000
_cell.angle_alpha   90.00
_cell.angle_beta   90.00
_cell.angle_gamma   90.00
#
_symmetry.space_group_name_H-M   'P 1'
#
loop_
_entity.id
_entity.type
_entity.pdbx_description
1 polymer ?
#
loop_
_entity_poly.entity_id
_entity_poly.type
_entity_poly.pdbx_seq_one_letter_code
_entity_poly.pdbx_strand_id
1 'polypeptide(L)' 'MTDTQGSIIEPLMPRPQPSLKGGRKCVDNRRVLEGILWVWRTGARWQDLPEKYPSPSTCWR' A
#
# COMPACT_ATOMS: atom_id res chain seq x y z
N MET A 1 0.32 -9.16 -7.87
CA MET A 1 -1.12 -9.45 -7.69
C MET A 1 -1.71 -9.40 -9.08
N THR A 2 -2.44 -10.42 -9.51
CA THR A 2 -3.12 -10.42 -10.81
C THR A 2 -4.05 -9.21 -10.86
N ASP A 3 -3.95 -8.38 -11.91
CA ASP A 3 -4.67 -7.10 -12.01
C ASP A 3 -6.18 -7.21 -11.76
N THR A 4 -6.77 -8.38 -12.00
CA THR A 4 -8.16 -8.76 -11.73
C THR A 4 -8.55 -8.71 -10.24
N GLN A 5 -7.66 -9.12 -9.33
CA GLN A 5 -7.95 -9.09 -7.88
C GLN A 5 -7.94 -7.66 -7.36
N GLY A 6 -7.05 -6.83 -7.90
CA GLY A 6 -6.94 -5.42 -7.52
C GLY A 6 -8.24 -4.65 -7.78
N SER A 7 -8.89 -4.89 -8.92
CA SER A 7 -10.16 -4.25 -9.28
C SER A 7 -11.33 -4.60 -8.34
N ILE A 8 -11.29 -5.75 -7.66
CA ILE A 8 -12.31 -6.17 -6.68
C ILE A 8 -12.10 -5.47 -5.34
N ILE A 9 -10.83 -5.28 -4.95
CA ILE A 9 -10.46 -4.72 -3.65
C ILE A 9 -10.49 -3.19 -3.67
N GLU A 10 -10.18 -2.57 -4.81
CA GLU A 10 -10.17 -1.11 -5.00
C GLU A 10 -11.47 -0.39 -4.54
N PRO A 11 -12.69 -0.85 -4.86
CA PRO A 11 -13.92 -0.23 -4.35
C PRO A 11 -14.14 -0.44 -2.84
N LEU A 12 -13.49 -1.42 -2.22
CA LEU A 12 -13.59 -1.71 -0.79
C LEU A 12 -12.57 -0.93 0.04
N MET A 13 -11.56 -0.34 -0.61
CA MET A 13 -10.56 0.46 0.09
C MET A 13 -11.10 1.85 0.40
N PRO A 14 -10.84 2.40 1.61
CA PRO A 14 -11.22 3.76 1.93
C PRO A 14 -10.50 4.69 0.95
N ARG A 15 -11.25 5.51 0.21
CA ARG A 15 -10.62 6.48 -0.70
C ARG A 15 -9.80 7.46 0.12
N PRO A 16 -8.54 7.71 -0.24
CA PRO A 16 -7.71 8.67 0.47
C PRO A 16 -8.37 10.04 0.39
N GLN A 17 -8.81 10.57 1.53
CA GLN A 17 -9.41 11.89 1.59
C GLN A 17 -8.28 12.93 1.47
N PRO A 18 -8.33 13.84 0.49
CA PRO A 18 -7.37 14.92 0.42
C PRO A 18 -7.54 15.81 1.66
N SER A 19 -6.48 15.95 2.46
CA SER A 19 -6.50 16.85 3.61
C SER A 19 -6.66 18.30 3.14
N LEU A 20 -7.70 18.98 3.63
CA LEU A 20 -8.00 20.40 3.37
C LEU A 20 -6.85 21.33 3.79
N LYS A 21 -5.97 20.90 4.70
CA LYS A 21 -4.83 21.69 5.18
C LYS A 21 -3.59 21.64 4.27
N GLY A 22 -3.60 20.81 3.23
CA GLY A 22 -2.42 20.56 2.41
C GLY A 22 -1.38 19.73 3.18
N GLY A 23 -0.91 18.64 2.58
CA GLY A 23 0.03 17.72 3.17
C GLY A 23 0.51 16.68 2.16
N ARG A 24 1.42 15.78 2.56
CA ARG A 24 1.90 14.71 1.68
C ARG A 24 0.70 13.95 1.10
N LYS A 25 0.62 13.83 -0.22
CA LYS A 25 -0.43 13.04 -0.89
C LYS A 25 -0.50 11.67 -0.24
N CYS A 26 -1.70 11.25 0.14
CA CYS A 26 -1.91 9.92 0.67
C CYS A 26 -1.45 8.91 -0.39
N VAL A 27 -0.60 7.98 0.02
CA VAL A 27 -0.11 6.92 -0.85
C VAL A 27 -1.29 6.06 -1.27
N ASP A 28 -1.26 5.55 -2.49
CA ASP A 28 -2.29 4.62 -2.97
C ASP A 28 -2.40 3.40 -2.04
N ASN A 29 -3.58 3.21 -1.43
CA ASN A 29 -3.85 2.14 -0.48
C ASN A 29 -3.61 0.75 -1.10
N ARG A 30 -3.78 0.62 -2.42
CA ARG A 30 -3.49 -0.63 -3.14
C ARG A 30 -2.02 -0.98 -3.06
N ARG A 31 -1.14 0.02 -3.27
CA ARG A 31 0.30 -0.20 -3.22
C ARG A 31 0.79 -0.54 -1.81
N VAL A 32 0.15 0.03 -0.79
CA VAL A 32 0.39 -0.31 0.61
C VAL A 32 0.02 -1.77 0.88
N LEU A 33 -1.19 -2.18 0.48
CA LEU A 33 -1.66 -3.55 0.65
C LEU A 33 -0.77 -4.55 -0.09
N GLU A 34 -0.37 -4.25 -1.32
CA GLU A 34 0.55 -5.09 -2.09
C GLU A 34 1.92 -5.25 -1.41
N GLY A 35 2.42 -4.19 -0.77
CA GLY A 35 3.65 -4.25 0.02
C GLY A 35 3.51 -5.12 1.27
N ILE A 36 2.40 -4.99 2.01
CA ILE A 36 2.08 -5.84 3.17
C ILE A 36 1.99 -7.31 2.75
N LEU A 37 1.26 -7.60 1.68
CA LEU A 37 1.09 -8.96 1.15
C LEU A 37 2.41 -9.56 0.67
N TRP A 38 3.30 -8.74 0.10
CA TRP A 38 4.64 -9.18 -0.28
C TRP A 38 5.43 -9.63 0.96
N VAL A 39 5.47 -8.81 2.01
CA VAL A 39 6.14 -9.17 3.28
C VAL A 39 5.58 -10.45 3.88
N TRP A 40 4.24 -10.58 3.91
CA TRP A 40 3.59 -11.79 4.41
C TRP A 40 3.90 -13.04 3.59
N ARG A 41 3.96 -12.90 2.25
CA ARG A 41 4.25 -14.03 1.35
C ARG A 41 5.72 -14.44 1.40
N THR A 42 6.62 -13.48 1.52
CA THR A 42 8.07 -13.70 1.45
C THR A 42 8.68 -13.96 2.84
N GLY A 43 8.02 -13.53 3.92
CA GLY A 43 8.55 -13.59 5.29
C GLY A 43 9.76 -12.68 5.52
N ALA A 44 10.05 -11.78 4.58
CA ALA A 44 11.16 -10.85 4.63
C ALA A 44 10.92 -9.75 5.67
N ARG A 45 11.97 -9.01 6.04
CA ARG A 45 11.81 -7.86 6.95
C ARG A 45 11.14 -6.73 6.19
N TRP A 46 10.43 -5.86 6.91
CA TRP A 46 9.88 -4.62 6.34
C TRP A 46 10.96 -3.74 5.70
N GLN A 47 12.20 -3.79 6.20
CA GLN A 47 13.34 -3.05 5.63
C GLN A 47 13.78 -3.57 4.26
N ASP A 48 13.50 -4.84 3.95
CA ASP A 48 13.85 -5.47 2.67
C ASP A 48 12.76 -5.27 1.61
N LEU A 49 11.73 -4.46 1.92
CA LEU A 49 10.64 -4.18 1.01
C LEU A 49 11.19 -3.48 -0.25
N PRO A 50 10.97 -4.04 -1.45
CA PRO A 50 11.48 -3.46 -2.69
C PRO A 50 10.98 -2.02 -2.91
N GLU A 51 11.84 -1.17 -3.47
CA GLU A 51 11.58 0.26 -3.69
C GLU A 51 10.38 0.57 -4.62
N LYS A 52 9.88 -0.45 -5.34
CA LYS A 52 8.64 -0.36 -6.12
C LYS A 52 7.38 -0.19 -5.24
N TYR A 53 7.46 -0.57 -3.97
CA TYR A 53 6.40 -0.41 -2.99
C TYR A 53 6.61 0.88 -2.18
N PRO A 54 5.55 1.42 -1.58
CA PRO A 54 5.69 2.57 -0.70
C PRO A 54 6.58 2.25 0.49
N SER A 55 7.08 3.31 1.13
CA SER A 55 8.01 3.20 2.25
C SER A 55 7.51 2.17 3.27
N PRO A 56 8.40 1.33 3.83
CA PRO A 56 8.05 0.38 4.88
C PRO A 56 7.24 1.05 5.99
N SER A 57 7.64 2.24 6.41
CA SER A 57 6.95 3.04 7.44
C SER A 57 5.55 3.50 7.06
N THR A 58 5.14 3.40 5.80
CA THR A 58 3.74 3.61 5.34
C THR A 58 2.95 2.31 5.38
N CYS A 59 3.61 1.16 5.33
CA CYS A 59 2.95 -0.16 5.28
C CYS A 59 2.60 -0.75 6.63
N TRP A 60 3.34 -0.43 7.70
CA TRP A 60 3.11 -1.02 9.03
C TRP A 60 2.74 -0.02 10.12
N ARG A 61 2.78 1.28 9.81
CA ARG A 61 2.45 2.35 10.77
C ARG A 61 0.97 2.68 10.71
#